data_AF-A0A1G1PQ79-F1
#
_entry.id   AF-A0A1G1PQ79-F1
#
_cell.length_a   1.000
_cell.length_b   1.000
_cell.length_c   1.000
_cell.angle_alpha   90.00
_cell.angle_beta   90.00
_cell.angle_gamma   90.00
#
_symmetry.space_group_name_H-M   'P 1'
#
loop_
_entity.id
_entity.type
_entity.pdbx_description
1 polymer ?
#
loop_
_entity_poly.entity_id
_entity_poly.type
_entity_poly.pdbx_seq_one_letter_code
_entity_poly.pdbx_strand_id
1 'polypeptide(L)'
;MGKENLLKRLAALGFPLLEAEKEAEVNLTLADLVKSHEMKLWEGFPVALANSSEKGLFDYYKTEGYLRAPSDKLNLGLLVLFSLALYKTLGLKFSWADRLYALFKKKDLRQHYERCLSALRNNRDFAVQGDVMSVQRVKVTFNNYFRQTQAHLDDLLSAKEAMGLEYSLSQVFSPKQKELFLKKLRNEKLTKTEKEYFSRVVKKRVFALANPELHRLSQKLLQHL
;
A
#
# COMPACT_ATOMS: atom_id res chain seq x y z
N MET A 1 27.17 20.65 18.67
CA MET A 1 25.94 19.88 18.96
C MET A 1 25.36 19.46 17.61
N GLY A 2 25.39 18.16 17.28
CA GLY A 2 25.16 17.68 15.92
C GLY A 2 23.68 17.67 15.51
N LYS A 3 23.43 17.91 14.21
CA LYS A 3 22.10 17.93 13.59
C LYS A 3 21.28 16.66 13.92
N GLU A 4 21.92 15.50 13.97
CA GLU A 4 21.32 14.21 14.35
C GLU A 4 20.71 14.22 15.77
N ASN A 5 21.33 14.90 16.72
CA ASN A 5 20.87 14.93 18.11
C ASN A 5 19.63 15.84 18.28
N LEU A 6 19.51 16.86 17.43
CA LEU A 6 18.31 17.68 17.33
C LEU A 6 17.15 16.91 16.68
N LEU A 7 17.44 16.17 15.60
CA LEU A 7 16.44 15.38 14.87
C LEU A 7 15.81 14.28 15.74
N LYS A 8 16.63 13.55 16.53
CA LYS A 8 16.11 12.54 17.48
C LYS A 8 15.19 13.14 18.55
N ARG A 9 15.52 14.33 19.06
CA ARG A 9 14.70 15.04 20.07
C ARG A 9 13.39 15.55 19.48
N LEU A 10 13.41 16.01 18.22
CA LEU A 10 12.21 16.45 17.52
C LEU A 10 11.29 15.27 17.17
N ALA A 11 11.84 14.12 16.76
CA ALA A 11 11.05 12.90 16.54
C ALA A 11 10.36 12.42 17.82
N ALA A 12 11.04 12.48 18.97
CA ALA A 12 10.48 12.15 20.28
C ALA A 12 9.34 13.09 20.73
N LEU A 13 9.23 14.28 20.13
CA LEU A 13 8.19 15.27 20.38
C LEU A 13 7.04 15.21 19.36
N GLY A 14 6.99 14.15 18.55
CA GLY A 14 5.94 13.96 17.54
C GLY A 14 6.15 14.73 16.24
N PHE A 15 7.35 15.29 16.01
CA PHE A 15 7.69 15.91 14.73
C PHE A 15 7.95 14.80 13.70
N PRO A 16 7.35 14.85 12.48
CA PRO A 16 7.36 13.76 11.51
C PRO A 16 8.70 13.63 10.76
N LEU A 17 9.80 13.48 11.50
CA LEU A 17 11.15 13.30 10.93
C LEU A 17 11.39 11.85 10.47
N LEU A 18 10.71 10.89 11.10
CA LEU A 18 10.80 9.47 10.76
C LEU A 18 10.32 9.16 9.35
N GLU A 19 9.36 9.92 8.81
CA GLU A 19 8.86 9.72 7.45
C GLU A 19 9.84 10.22 6.39
N ALA A 20 10.48 11.37 6.63
CA ALA A 20 11.49 11.92 5.72
C ALA A 20 12.77 11.07 5.68
N GLU A 21 13.22 10.52 6.81
CA GLU A 21 14.36 9.59 6.86
C GLU A 21 14.03 8.27 6.15
N LYS A 22 12.84 7.70 6.37
CA LYS A 22 12.37 6.50 5.66
C LYS A 22 12.22 6.72 4.16
N GLU A 23 11.72 7.89 3.75
CA GLU A 23 11.61 8.25 2.34
C GLU A 23 13.00 8.31 1.68
N ALA A 24 13.97 8.98 2.31
CA ALA A 24 15.34 9.06 1.81
C ALA A 24 15.99 7.68 1.70
N GLU A 25 15.81 6.82 2.71
CA GLU A 25 16.33 5.45 2.73
C GLU A 25 15.71 4.57 1.63
N VAL A 26 14.40 4.71 1.37
CA VAL A 26 13.70 3.95 0.32
C VAL A 26 14.20 4.34 -1.08
N ASN A 27 14.29 5.63 -1.38
CA ASN A 27 14.75 6.10 -2.70
C ASN A 27 16.23 5.74 -2.95
N LEU A 28 17.07 5.79 -1.91
CA LEU A 28 18.44 5.33 -1.99
C LEU A 28 18.51 3.82 -2.25
N THR A 29 17.71 3.03 -1.54
CA THR A 29 17.63 1.56 -1.72
C THR A 29 17.21 1.18 -3.12
N LEU A 30 16.21 1.86 -3.70
CA LEU A 30 15.79 1.62 -5.09
C LEU A 30 16.89 2.01 -6.08
N ALA A 31 17.63 3.07 -5.82
CA ALA A 31 18.79 3.44 -6.63
C ALA A 31 19.92 2.39 -6.53
N ASP A 32 20.18 1.85 -5.34
CA ASP A 32 21.15 0.77 -5.12
C ASP A 32 20.73 -0.52 -5.85
N LEU A 33 19.44 -0.84 -5.85
CA LEU A 33 18.89 -1.97 -6.59
C LEU A 33 19.19 -1.81 -8.10
N VAL A 34 18.99 -0.62 -8.66
CA VAL A 34 19.31 -0.33 -10.07
C VAL A 34 20.81 -0.49 -10.34
N LYS A 35 21.67 0.08 -9.49
CA LYS A 35 23.14 0.04 -9.61
C LYS A 35 23.75 -1.35 -9.42
N SER A 36 23.03 -2.28 -8.80
CA SER A 36 23.57 -3.63 -8.58
C SER A 36 23.84 -4.37 -9.89
N HIS A 37 23.08 -4.06 -10.95
CA HIS A 37 23.04 -4.84 -12.20
C HIS A 37 22.80 -6.34 -11.97
N GLU A 38 22.28 -6.72 -10.80
CA GLU A 38 21.99 -8.09 -10.47
C GLU A 38 20.58 -8.44 -10.95
N MET A 39 20.49 -9.36 -11.91
CA MET A 39 19.22 -9.74 -12.53
C MET A 39 18.17 -10.17 -11.51
N LYS A 40 18.55 -10.93 -10.48
CA LYS A 40 17.61 -11.36 -9.41
C LYS A 40 17.03 -10.17 -8.64
N LEU A 41 17.84 -9.14 -8.39
CA LEU A 41 17.38 -7.93 -7.72
C LEU A 41 16.48 -7.12 -8.65
N TRP A 42 16.83 -7.00 -9.93
CA TRP A 42 15.99 -6.36 -10.94
C TRP A 42 14.64 -7.06 -11.14
N GLU A 43 14.60 -8.40 -11.06
CA GLU A 43 13.35 -9.18 -11.07
C GLU A 43 12.46 -8.89 -9.84
N GLY A 44 13.06 -8.47 -8.72
CA GLY A 44 12.37 -8.02 -7.51
C GLY A 44 11.96 -6.54 -7.53
N PHE A 45 12.50 -5.73 -8.46
CA PHE A 45 12.21 -4.30 -8.55
C PHE A 45 10.70 -3.97 -8.61
N PRO A 46 9.85 -4.71 -9.37
CA PRO A 46 8.42 -4.41 -9.40
C PRO A 46 7.73 -4.56 -8.03
N VAL A 47 8.23 -5.44 -7.15
CA VAL A 47 7.69 -5.55 -5.79
C VAL A 47 8.07 -4.34 -4.96
N ALA A 48 9.36 -3.97 -4.99
CA ALA A 48 9.88 -2.83 -4.25
C ALA A 48 9.20 -1.52 -4.68
N LEU A 49 9.00 -1.31 -5.98
CA LEU A 49 8.30 -0.15 -6.53
C LEU A 49 6.85 -0.09 -6.05
N ALA A 50 6.10 -1.19 -6.14
CA ALA A 50 4.69 -1.20 -5.74
C ALA A 50 4.54 -0.90 -4.24
N ASN A 51 5.33 -1.57 -3.39
CA ASN A 51 5.26 -1.43 -1.94
C ASN A 51 5.68 -0.03 -1.45
N SER A 52 6.71 0.56 -2.07
CA SER A 52 7.17 1.91 -1.71
C SER A 52 6.21 3.00 -2.20
N SER A 53 5.64 2.83 -3.39
CA SER A 53 4.70 3.80 -3.97
C SER A 53 3.35 3.81 -3.25
N GLU A 54 2.81 2.65 -2.87
CA GLU A 54 1.58 2.58 -2.06
C GLU A 54 1.74 3.23 -0.68
N LYS A 55 2.96 3.21 -0.12
CA LYS A 55 3.29 3.90 1.14
C LYS A 55 3.58 5.39 0.96
N GLY A 56 3.56 5.91 -0.27
CA GLY A 56 3.91 7.29 -0.57
C GLY A 56 5.39 7.63 -0.35
N LEU A 57 6.28 6.63 -0.29
CA LEU A 57 7.70 6.82 0.01
C LEU A 57 8.60 6.89 -1.24
N PHE A 58 8.07 6.47 -2.39
CA PHE A 58 8.80 6.50 -3.66
C PHE A 58 8.67 7.85 -4.36
N ASP A 59 9.80 8.41 -4.77
CA ASP A 59 9.93 9.58 -5.64
C ASP A 59 10.93 9.27 -6.76
N TYR A 60 10.44 9.35 -8.00
CA TYR A 60 11.24 9.05 -9.19
C TYR A 60 12.45 9.97 -9.34
N TYR A 61 12.28 11.27 -9.14
CA TYR A 61 13.35 12.26 -9.34
C TYR A 61 14.39 12.19 -8.22
N LYS A 62 13.97 11.93 -6.97
CA LYS A 62 14.92 11.68 -5.88
C LYS A 62 15.72 10.39 -6.11
N THR A 63 15.06 9.30 -6.52
CA THR A 63 15.74 8.05 -6.86
C THR A 63 16.73 8.25 -8.00
N GLU A 64 16.32 8.92 -9.08
CA GLU A 64 17.19 9.25 -10.22
C GLU A 64 18.38 10.12 -9.80
N GLY A 65 18.18 11.04 -8.86
CA GLY A 65 19.22 11.91 -8.30
C GLY A 65 20.38 11.16 -7.63
N TYR A 66 20.13 9.95 -7.11
CA TYR A 66 21.18 9.09 -6.54
C TYR A 66 22.00 8.33 -7.61
N LEU A 67 21.54 8.32 -8.86
CA LEU A 67 22.19 7.64 -9.97
C LEU A 67 23.12 8.61 -10.70
N ARG A 68 24.41 8.27 -10.77
CA ARG A 68 25.42 9.12 -11.44
C ARG A 68 25.58 8.77 -12.92
N ALA A 69 25.57 7.49 -13.25
CA ALA A 69 25.79 7.04 -14.63
C ALA A 69 24.51 7.22 -15.48
N PRO A 70 24.63 7.72 -16.73
CA PRO A 70 23.49 7.80 -17.65
C PRO A 70 22.83 6.45 -17.93
N SER A 71 23.60 5.36 -17.92
CA SER A 71 23.11 3.98 -18.05
C SER A 71 22.14 3.62 -16.93
N ASP A 72 22.48 3.97 -15.69
CA ASP A 72 21.67 3.61 -14.53
C ASP A 72 20.37 4.40 -14.50
N LYS A 73 20.41 5.69 -14.86
CA LYS A 73 19.20 6.51 -15.02
C LYS A 73 18.28 5.94 -16.08
N LEU A 74 18.85 5.49 -17.20
CA LEU A 74 18.09 4.79 -18.22
C LEU A 74 17.50 3.49 -17.65
N ASN A 75 18.28 2.66 -16.97
CA ASN A 75 17.83 1.41 -16.36
C ASN A 75 16.69 1.62 -15.35
N LEU A 76 16.75 2.66 -14.51
CA LEU A 76 15.64 3.04 -13.64
C LEU A 76 14.36 3.28 -14.44
N GLY A 77 14.44 4.06 -15.52
CA GLY A 77 13.29 4.30 -16.40
C GLY A 77 12.74 3.02 -17.04
N LEU A 78 13.61 2.14 -17.53
CA LEU A 78 13.22 0.86 -18.13
C LEU A 78 12.56 -0.07 -17.11
N LEU A 79 13.13 -0.20 -15.91
CA LEU A 79 12.60 -1.03 -14.82
C LEU A 79 11.25 -0.51 -14.30
N VAL A 80 11.08 0.82 -14.19
CA VAL A 80 9.79 1.42 -13.84
C VAL A 80 8.73 1.09 -14.90
N LEU A 81 9.03 1.29 -16.19
CA LEU A 81 8.08 1.00 -17.27
C LEU A 81 7.75 -0.48 -17.37
N PHE A 82 8.74 -1.36 -17.21
CA PHE A 82 8.54 -2.80 -17.13
C PHE A 82 7.60 -3.18 -15.97
N SER A 83 7.80 -2.58 -14.79
CA SER A 83 6.95 -2.80 -13.61
C SER A 83 5.50 -2.35 -13.87
N LEU A 84 5.32 -1.16 -14.47
CA LEU A 84 3.98 -0.68 -14.85
C LEU A 84 3.30 -1.60 -15.86
N ALA A 85 4.05 -2.14 -16.82
CA ALA A 85 3.54 -3.10 -17.78
C ALA A 85 3.14 -4.43 -17.10
N LEU A 86 3.93 -4.88 -16.11
CA LEU A 86 3.62 -6.06 -15.30
C LEU A 86 2.31 -5.87 -14.54
N TYR A 87 2.14 -4.77 -13.82
CA TYR A 87 0.89 -4.51 -13.07
C TYR A 87 -0.33 -4.50 -13.98
N LYS A 88 -0.24 -3.83 -15.13
CA LYS A 88 -1.31 -3.83 -16.13
C LYS A 88 -1.60 -5.22 -16.67
N THR A 89 -0.57 -6.05 -16.88
CA THR A 89 -0.72 -7.43 -17.37
C THR A 89 -1.38 -8.33 -16.32
N LEU A 90 -1.11 -8.09 -15.04
CA LEU A 90 -1.72 -8.79 -13.91
C LEU A 90 -3.11 -8.25 -13.53
N GLY A 91 -3.59 -7.20 -14.19
CA GLY A 91 -4.88 -6.57 -13.90
C GLY A 91 -4.91 -5.74 -12.61
N LEU A 92 -3.74 -5.40 -12.06
CA LEU A 92 -3.62 -4.59 -10.84
C LEU A 92 -3.84 -3.11 -11.16
N LYS A 93 -4.55 -2.42 -10.27
CA LYS A 93 -4.85 -0.99 -10.38
C LYS A 93 -4.23 -0.24 -9.21
N PHE A 94 -3.33 0.68 -9.51
CA PHE A 94 -2.68 1.54 -8.53
C PHE A 94 -2.98 3.00 -8.86
N SER A 95 -3.40 3.78 -7.86
CA SER A 95 -3.79 5.19 -8.04
C SER A 95 -2.62 6.09 -8.49
N TRP A 96 -1.38 5.68 -8.21
CA TRP A 96 -0.16 6.40 -8.59
C TRP A 96 0.40 6.00 -9.95
N ALA A 97 0.02 4.85 -10.51
CA ALA A 97 0.65 4.29 -11.71
C ALA A 97 0.53 5.18 -12.94
N ASP A 98 -0.66 5.77 -13.17
CA ASP A 98 -0.88 6.65 -14.34
C ASP A 98 -0.07 7.94 -14.25
N ARG A 99 0.07 8.51 -13.04
CA ARG A 99 0.90 9.69 -12.79
C ARG A 99 2.38 9.39 -13.05
N LEU A 100 2.85 8.23 -12.58
CA LEU A 100 4.22 7.80 -12.81
C LEU A 100 4.50 7.52 -14.29
N TYR A 101 3.57 6.87 -14.99
CA TYR A 101 3.66 6.63 -16.43
C TYR A 101 3.76 7.94 -17.24
N ALA A 102 3.03 8.99 -16.81
CA ALA A 102 3.01 10.28 -17.49
C ALA A 102 4.37 11.00 -17.52
N LEU A 103 5.33 10.62 -16.66
CA LEU A 103 6.70 11.14 -16.69
C LEU A 103 7.45 10.71 -17.96
N PHE A 104 7.09 9.57 -18.55
CA PHE A 104 7.80 8.97 -19.69
C PHE A 104 7.18 9.37 -21.04
N LYS A 105 7.46 10.62 -21.46
CA LYS A 105 6.96 11.18 -22.73
C LYS A 105 7.80 10.83 -23.96
N LYS A 106 9.06 10.40 -23.77
CA LYS A 106 9.96 10.06 -24.87
C LYS A 106 9.43 8.85 -25.64
N LYS A 107 9.45 8.95 -26.97
CA LYS A 107 8.90 7.92 -27.89
C LYS A 107 9.53 6.54 -27.65
N ASP A 108 10.85 6.48 -27.46
CA ASP A 108 11.58 5.22 -27.29
C ASP A 108 11.19 4.47 -26.01
N LEU A 109 10.96 5.22 -24.92
CA LEU A 109 10.51 4.66 -23.65
C LEU A 109 9.06 4.17 -23.71
N ARG A 110 8.19 4.87 -24.44
CA ARG A 110 6.83 4.36 -24.71
C ARG A 110 6.84 3.10 -25.56
N GLN A 111 7.72 3.04 -26.56
CA GLN A 111 7.88 1.82 -27.36
C GLN A 111 8.41 0.67 -26.50
N HIS A 112 9.32 0.95 -25.56
CA HIS A 112 9.80 -0.03 -24.60
C HIS A 112 8.65 -0.59 -23.76
N TYR A 113 7.78 0.27 -23.21
CA TYR A 113 6.60 -0.16 -22.45
C TYR A 113 5.69 -1.13 -23.25
N GLU A 114 5.40 -0.82 -24.52
CA GLU A 114 4.60 -1.70 -25.37
C GLU A 114 5.30 -3.04 -25.65
N ARG A 115 6.62 -3.05 -25.80
CA ARG A 115 7.40 -4.29 -25.91
C ARG A 115 7.33 -5.11 -24.63
N CYS A 116 7.43 -4.48 -23.46
CA CYS A 116 7.26 -5.14 -22.17
C CYS A 116 5.87 -5.77 -22.06
N LEU A 117 4.80 -5.03 -22.41
CA LEU A 117 3.44 -5.56 -22.41
C LEU A 117 3.30 -6.79 -23.31
N SER A 118 3.85 -6.73 -24.52
CA SER A 118 3.83 -7.87 -25.44
C SER A 118 4.60 -9.07 -24.88
N ALA A 119 5.80 -8.86 -24.35
CA ALA A 119 6.62 -9.92 -23.76
C ALA A 119 5.93 -10.56 -22.55
N LEU A 120 5.38 -9.75 -21.65
CA LEU A 120 4.65 -10.18 -20.45
C LEU A 120 3.38 -10.97 -20.79
N ARG A 121 2.61 -10.56 -21.80
CA ARG A 121 1.42 -11.28 -22.25
C ARG A 121 1.75 -12.62 -22.90
N ASN A 122 2.85 -12.67 -23.65
CA ASN A 122 3.27 -13.87 -24.39
C ASN A 122 4.24 -14.77 -23.61
N ASN A 123 4.52 -14.46 -22.33
CA ASN A 123 5.53 -15.14 -21.49
C ASN A 123 6.90 -15.29 -22.19
N ARG A 124 7.33 -14.23 -22.89
CA ARG A 124 8.65 -14.19 -23.53
C ARG A 124 9.62 -13.45 -22.65
N ASP A 125 10.80 -14.00 -22.49
CA ASP A 125 11.89 -13.33 -21.78
C ASP A 125 12.25 -12.01 -22.45
N PHE A 126 12.74 -11.07 -21.64
CA PHE A 126 12.88 -9.68 -22.03
C PHE A 126 14.29 -9.18 -21.71
N ALA A 127 14.96 -8.58 -22.69
CA ALA A 127 16.30 -8.03 -22.50
C ALA A 127 16.23 -6.61 -21.94
N VAL A 128 16.94 -6.36 -20.84
CA VAL A 128 17.22 -5.02 -20.32
C VAL A 128 18.70 -4.74 -20.60
N GLN A 129 18.99 -3.83 -21.54
CA GLN A 129 20.35 -3.48 -21.98
C GLN A 129 21.29 -4.64 -22.34
N GLY A 130 20.75 -5.78 -22.77
CA GLY A 130 21.53 -6.95 -23.21
C GLY A 130 21.41 -8.15 -22.28
N ASP A 131 21.02 -7.94 -21.03
CA ASP A 131 20.80 -9.03 -20.08
C ASP A 131 19.35 -9.51 -20.13
N VAL A 132 19.16 -10.84 -20.23
CA VAL A 132 17.84 -11.46 -20.41
C VAL A 132 17.18 -11.73 -19.07
N MET A 133 16.05 -11.06 -18.83
CA MET A 133 15.20 -11.24 -17.65
C MET A 133 14.10 -12.24 -17.94
N SER A 134 13.87 -13.18 -17.00
CA SER A 134 12.80 -14.16 -17.19
C SER A 134 11.46 -13.60 -16.73
N VAL A 135 10.53 -13.47 -17.67
CA VAL A 135 9.17 -13.00 -17.37
C VAL A 135 8.47 -13.94 -16.38
N GLN A 136 8.72 -15.24 -16.48
CA GLN A 136 8.11 -16.22 -15.59
C GLN A 136 8.61 -16.03 -14.14
N ARG A 137 9.94 -15.86 -13.95
CA ARG A 137 10.50 -15.61 -12.61
C ARG A 137 9.98 -14.30 -12.04
N VAL A 138 9.94 -13.23 -12.83
CA VAL A 138 9.35 -11.94 -12.39
C VAL A 138 7.93 -12.13 -11.89
N LYS A 139 7.06 -12.81 -12.64
CA LYS A 139 5.66 -13.04 -12.23
C LYS A 139 5.57 -13.85 -10.94
N VAL A 140 6.38 -14.90 -10.80
CA VAL A 140 6.41 -15.75 -9.59
C VAL A 140 6.91 -14.95 -8.39
N THR A 141 8.06 -14.28 -8.51
CA THR A 141 8.63 -13.41 -7.48
C THR A 141 7.63 -12.34 -7.07
N PHE A 142 7.03 -11.65 -8.04
CA PHE A 142 6.03 -10.63 -7.77
C PHE A 142 4.83 -11.19 -7.01
N ASN A 143 4.23 -12.28 -7.48
CA ASN A 143 3.08 -12.89 -6.81
C ASN A 143 3.41 -13.36 -5.39
N ASN A 144 4.59 -13.95 -5.17
CA ASN A 144 4.98 -14.46 -3.85
C ASN A 144 5.15 -13.33 -2.83
N TYR A 145 5.94 -12.30 -3.17
CA TYR A 145 6.29 -11.24 -2.22
C TYR A 145 5.21 -10.15 -2.11
N PHE A 146 4.52 -9.82 -3.20
CA PHE A 146 3.45 -8.84 -3.17
C PHE A 146 2.24 -9.35 -2.38
N ARG A 147 1.83 -10.62 -2.55
CA ARG A 147 0.73 -11.20 -1.77
C ARG A 147 1.06 -11.32 -0.28
N GLN A 148 2.30 -11.67 0.08
CA GLN A 148 2.71 -11.68 1.49
C GLN A 148 2.65 -10.28 2.11
N THR A 149 3.08 -9.25 1.37
CA THR A 149 3.02 -7.86 1.85
C THR A 149 1.58 -7.36 1.95
N GLN A 150 0.73 -7.68 0.97
CA GLN A 150 -0.67 -7.29 0.96
C GLN A 150 -1.48 -8.03 2.00
N ALA A 151 -1.28 -9.34 2.20
CA ALA A 151 -1.90 -10.07 3.30
C ALA A 151 -1.50 -9.50 4.66
N HIS A 152 -0.22 -9.16 4.86
CA HIS A 152 0.24 -8.54 6.10
C HIS A 152 -0.32 -7.11 6.28
N LEU A 153 -0.42 -6.33 5.20
CA LEU A 153 -0.98 -4.98 5.24
C LEU A 153 -2.50 -5.02 5.47
N ASP A 154 -3.23 -5.92 4.80
CA ASP A 154 -4.65 -6.16 5.00
C ASP A 154 -4.92 -6.72 6.41
N ASP A 155 -4.04 -7.56 6.95
CA ASP A 155 -4.12 -8.04 8.35
C ASP A 155 -3.83 -6.91 9.34
N LEU A 156 -2.85 -6.03 9.07
CA LEU A 156 -2.55 -4.86 9.91
C LEU A 156 -3.63 -3.77 9.81
N LEU A 157 -4.18 -3.55 8.62
CA LEU A 157 -5.30 -2.65 8.37
C LEU A 157 -6.58 -3.22 9.00
N SER A 158 -6.83 -4.52 8.86
CA SER A 158 -7.93 -5.22 9.54
C SER A 158 -7.75 -5.20 11.05
N ALA A 159 -6.52 -5.33 11.58
CA ALA A 159 -6.24 -5.19 13.01
C ALA A 159 -6.41 -3.74 13.49
N LYS A 160 -6.01 -2.75 12.69
CA LYS A 160 -6.19 -1.32 12.98
C LYS A 160 -7.65 -0.89 12.90
N GLU A 161 -8.38 -1.37 11.90
CA GLU A 161 -9.83 -1.19 11.75
C GLU A 161 -10.59 -1.96 12.83
N ALA A 162 -10.15 -3.16 13.19
CA ALA A 162 -10.70 -3.89 14.34
C ALA A 162 -10.43 -3.14 15.64
N MET A 163 -9.26 -2.52 15.82
CA MET A 163 -8.97 -1.66 16.98
C MET A 163 -9.81 -0.37 16.98
N GLY A 164 -10.03 0.26 15.82
CA GLY A 164 -10.89 1.45 15.67
C GLY A 164 -12.38 1.14 15.84
N LEU A 165 -12.83 0.01 15.31
CA LEU A 165 -14.18 -0.52 15.48
C LEU A 165 -14.41 -0.95 16.92
N GLU A 166 -13.47 -1.66 17.54
CA GLU A 166 -13.55 -2.10 18.94
C GLU A 166 -13.61 -0.90 19.89
N TYR A 167 -12.81 0.14 19.62
CA TYR A 167 -12.88 1.41 20.34
C TYR A 167 -14.25 2.07 20.16
N SER A 168 -14.72 2.23 18.91
CA SER A 168 -16.01 2.86 18.60
C SER A 168 -17.20 2.09 19.19
N LEU A 169 -17.17 0.76 19.12
CA LEU A 169 -18.16 -0.12 19.75
C LEU A 169 -18.15 0.06 21.27
N SER A 170 -16.98 0.28 21.88
CA SER A 170 -16.86 0.49 23.32
C SER A 170 -17.35 1.88 23.77
N GLN A 171 -17.38 2.88 22.88
CA GLN A 171 -18.03 4.17 23.13
C GLN A 171 -19.57 4.06 23.14
N VAL A 172 -20.13 3.15 22.35
CA VAL A 172 -21.58 3.05 22.14
C VAL A 172 -22.22 1.89 22.91
N PHE A 173 -21.47 0.85 23.27
CA PHE A 173 -21.98 -0.35 23.92
C PHE A 173 -21.16 -0.70 25.15
N SER A 174 -21.85 -1.09 26.23
CA SER A 174 -21.17 -1.73 27.36
C SER A 174 -20.63 -3.11 26.97
N PRO A 175 -19.68 -3.69 27.72
CA PRO A 175 -19.08 -4.98 27.37
C PRO A 175 -20.11 -6.07 27.06
N LYS A 176 -21.17 -6.19 27.87
CA LYS A 176 -22.23 -7.18 27.65
C LYS A 176 -23.10 -6.87 26.42
N GLN A 177 -23.34 -5.61 26.12
CA GLN A 177 -24.12 -5.22 24.93
C GLN A 177 -23.34 -5.48 23.64
N LYS A 178 -22.04 -5.22 23.66
CA LYS A 178 -21.11 -5.50 22.56
C LYS A 178 -21.01 -7.00 22.29
N GLU A 179 -20.90 -7.82 23.34
CA GLU A 179 -20.96 -9.28 23.23
C GLU A 179 -22.25 -9.72 22.51
N LEU A 180 -23.42 -9.22 22.93
CA LEU A 180 -24.70 -9.56 22.32
C LEU A 180 -24.84 -9.08 20.87
N PHE A 181 -24.30 -7.89 20.56
CA PHE A 181 -24.25 -7.35 19.19
C PHE A 181 -23.43 -8.29 18.28
N LEU A 182 -22.23 -8.67 18.70
CA LEU A 182 -21.34 -9.55 17.94
C LEU A 182 -21.88 -10.98 17.81
N LYS A 183 -22.43 -11.56 18.88
CA LYS A 183 -23.13 -12.86 18.82
C LYS A 183 -24.22 -12.83 17.76
N LYS A 184 -24.97 -11.73 17.67
CA LYS A 184 -26.08 -11.63 16.73
C LYS A 184 -25.65 -11.41 15.29
N LEU A 185 -24.57 -10.66 15.07
CA LEU A 185 -23.93 -10.52 13.76
C LEU A 185 -23.38 -11.86 13.23
N ARG A 186 -22.83 -12.70 14.13
CA ARG A 186 -22.31 -14.05 13.81
C ARG A 186 -23.38 -15.16 13.75
N ASN A 187 -24.67 -14.80 13.82
CA ASN A 187 -25.79 -15.75 13.85
C ASN A 187 -25.74 -16.78 14.98
N GLU A 188 -25.10 -16.46 16.11
CA GLU A 188 -25.08 -17.34 17.28
C GLU A 188 -26.45 -17.40 17.97
N LYS A 189 -26.71 -18.52 18.66
CA LYS A 189 -27.93 -18.71 19.46
C LYS A 189 -27.84 -17.88 20.75
N LEU A 190 -28.76 -16.92 20.90
CA LEU A 190 -28.95 -16.18 22.15
C LEU A 190 -29.86 -16.96 23.09
N THR A 191 -29.55 -16.96 24.38
CA THR A 191 -30.44 -17.50 25.44
C THR A 191 -31.71 -16.66 25.59
N LYS A 192 -32.69 -17.14 26.36
CA LYS A 192 -33.95 -16.41 26.60
C LYS A 192 -33.71 -15.01 27.18
N THR A 193 -32.82 -14.90 28.18
CA THR A 193 -32.48 -13.64 28.84
C THR A 193 -31.66 -12.73 27.92
N GLU A 194 -30.74 -13.30 27.14
CA GLU A 194 -29.96 -12.55 26.14
C GLU A 194 -30.83 -11.98 25.01
N LYS A 195 -31.84 -12.73 24.54
CA LYS A 195 -32.82 -12.25 23.55
C LYS A 195 -33.64 -11.07 24.07
N GLU A 196 -34.09 -11.15 25.32
CA GLU A 196 -34.82 -10.07 25.96
C GLU A 196 -33.94 -8.82 26.11
N TYR A 197 -32.72 -8.99 26.62
CA TYR A 197 -31.79 -7.87 26.80
C TYR A 197 -31.38 -7.24 25.47
N PHE A 198 -31.12 -8.06 24.45
CA PHE A 198 -30.86 -7.59 23.09
C PHE A 198 -32.04 -6.76 22.56
N SER A 199 -33.26 -7.26 22.71
CA SER A 199 -34.47 -6.60 22.18
C SER A 199 -34.76 -5.27 22.87
N ARG A 200 -34.58 -5.20 24.20
CA ARG A 200 -34.91 -4.00 24.99
C ARG A 200 -33.88 -2.89 24.84
N VAL A 201 -32.60 -3.25 24.70
CA VAL A 201 -31.49 -2.28 24.80
C VAL A 201 -30.64 -2.23 23.54
N VAL A 202 -30.05 -3.35 23.13
CA VAL A 202 -29.09 -3.38 22.00
C VAL A 202 -29.78 -3.02 20.69
N LYS A 203 -30.96 -3.56 20.43
CA LYS A 203 -31.73 -3.34 19.19
C LYS A 203 -32.03 -1.86 18.93
N LYS A 204 -32.37 -1.10 19.97
CA LYS A 204 -32.65 0.34 19.85
C LYS A 204 -31.41 1.13 19.44
N ARG A 205 -30.24 0.81 20.00
CA ARG A 205 -28.96 1.43 19.63
C ARG A 205 -28.55 1.07 18.20
N VAL A 206 -28.75 -0.18 17.79
CA VAL A 206 -28.52 -0.61 16.40
C VAL A 206 -29.41 0.18 15.42
N PHE A 207 -30.70 0.34 15.73
CA PHE A 207 -31.58 1.17 14.89
C PHE A 207 -31.15 2.63 14.80
N ALA A 208 -30.69 3.22 15.91
CA ALA A 208 -30.16 4.58 15.90
C ALA A 208 -28.90 4.70 15.03
N LEU A 209 -27.94 3.77 15.20
CA LEU A 209 -26.72 3.73 14.38
C LEU A 209 -27.01 3.51 12.89
N ALA A 210 -28.07 2.77 12.57
CA ALA A 210 -28.50 2.53 11.19
C ALA A 210 -29.30 3.69 10.58
N ASN A 211 -29.60 4.75 11.34
CA ASN A 211 -30.33 5.89 10.81
C ASN A 211 -29.39 6.81 9.99
N PRO A 212 -29.62 6.97 8.68
CA PRO A 212 -28.72 7.72 7.81
C PRO A 212 -28.72 9.23 8.10
N GLU A 213 -29.86 9.81 8.53
CA GLU A 213 -29.92 11.23 8.89
C GLU A 213 -29.16 11.52 10.19
N LEU A 214 -29.29 10.65 11.20
CA LEU A 214 -28.51 10.77 12.43
C LEU A 214 -27.01 10.67 12.15
N HIS A 215 -26.60 9.76 11.27
CA HIS A 215 -25.20 9.66 10.83
C HIS A 215 -24.72 10.96 10.16
N ARG A 216 -25.53 11.52 9.24
CA ARG A 216 -25.22 12.78 8.54
C ARG A 216 -25.06 13.96 9.50
N LEU A 217 -25.94 14.07 10.50
CA LEU A 217 -25.87 15.12 11.52
C LEU A 217 -24.61 14.98 12.39
N SER A 218 -24.28 13.76 12.82
CA SER A 218 -23.05 13.49 13.59
C SER A 218 -21.79 13.85 12.79
N GLN A 219 -21.74 13.51 11.51
CA GLN A 219 -20.63 13.88 10.61
C GLN A 219 -20.49 15.41 10.49
N LYS A 220 -21.61 16.13 10.36
CA LYS A 220 -21.60 17.59 10.28
C LYS A 220 -21.10 18.23 11.58
N LEU A 221 -21.45 17.68 12.75
CA LEU A 221 -20.96 18.17 14.03
C LEU A 221 -19.46 17.99 14.20
N LEU A 222 -18.89 16.88 13.72
CA LEU A 222 -17.44 16.65 13.73
C LEU A 222 -16.65 17.65 12.88
N GLN A 223 -17.27 18.31 11.89
CA GLN A 223 -16.62 19.37 11.09
C GLN A 223 -16.55 20.72 11.82
N HIS A 224 -17.24 20.83 12.97
CA HIS A 224 -17.29 22.02 13.81
C HIS A 224 -16.59 21.84 15.16
N LEU A 225 -16.03 20.65 15.41
CA LEU A 225 -15.19 20.31 16.56
C LEU A 225 -13.72 20.34 16.16
#